data_AF-A0A7S7NYB9-F1
#
_entry.id   AF-A0A7S7NYB9-F1
#
_cell.length_a   1.000
_cell.length_b   1.000
_cell.length_c   1.000
_cell.angle_alpha   90.00
_cell.angle_beta   90.00
_cell.angle_gamma   90.00
#
_symmetry.space_group_name_H-M   'P 1'
#
loop_
_entity.id
_entity.type
_entity.pdbx_description
1 polymer ?
#
loop_
_entity_poly.entity_id
_entity_poly.type
_entity_poly.pdbx_seq_one_letter_code
_entity_poly.pdbx_strand_id
1 'polypeptide(L)'
;MGIFGYWIGQLGDHYERKTGMHLYSGTLNLELPESDSLPPNPLRPEAHEYGGRVSVNIVPCLILGRPAFLLLTDQNEIGTGHHPRNLIEIATDLGLRDAYSLRDGDPIEVEIP
;
A
#
# COMPACT_ATOMS: atom_id res chain seq x y z
N MET A 1 3.20 -11.80 6.88
CA MET A 1 2.43 -10.59 6.54
C MET A 1 2.86 -9.46 7.46
N GLY A 2 3.06 -8.23 6.94
CA GLY A 2 3.63 -7.09 7.69
C GLY A 2 4.97 -6.56 7.17
N ILE A 3 5.39 -6.95 5.95
CA ILE A 3 6.68 -6.53 5.40
C ILE A 3 6.68 -5.03 5.09
N PHE A 4 5.59 -4.49 4.52
CA PHE A 4 5.49 -3.05 4.27
C PHE A 4 5.48 -2.23 5.56
N GLY A 5 4.70 -2.63 6.58
CA GLY A 5 4.69 -1.94 7.87
C GLY A 5 6.09 -1.81 8.49
N TYR A 6 6.90 -2.86 8.39
CA TYR A 6 8.31 -2.83 8.80
C TYR A 6 9.15 -1.83 7.96
N TRP A 7 9.04 -1.88 6.63
CA TRP A 7 9.82 -1.01 5.75
C TRP A 7 9.39 0.46 5.81
N ILE A 8 8.10 0.76 5.98
CA ILE A 8 7.61 2.11 6.22
C ILE A 8 8.27 2.69 7.48
N GLY A 9 8.34 1.91 8.57
CA GLY A 9 9.03 2.34 9.78
C GLY A 9 10.53 2.56 9.60
N GLN A 10 11.21 1.75 8.78
CA GLN A 10 12.64 1.89 8.51
C GLN A 10 12.97 3.00 7.50
N LEU A 11 12.08 3.29 6.56
CA LEU A 11 12.30 4.17 5.41
C LEU A 11 11.34 5.37 5.40
N GLY A 12 10.82 5.78 6.57
CA GLY A 12 9.79 6.81 6.72
C GLY A 12 10.06 8.07 5.89
N ASP A 13 11.25 8.67 6.02
CA ASP A 13 11.67 9.86 5.25
C ASP A 13 11.65 9.67 3.72
N HIS A 14 11.85 8.43 3.24
CA HIS A 14 11.80 8.14 1.82
C HIS A 14 10.34 8.10 1.33
N TYR A 15 9.47 7.43 2.08
CA TYR A 15 8.04 7.40 1.78
C TYR A 15 7.41 8.78 1.89
N GLU A 16 7.74 9.57 2.91
CA GLU A 16 7.22 10.93 3.08
C GLU A 16 7.62 11.84 1.92
N ARG A 17 8.87 11.79 1.46
CA ARG A 17 9.31 12.57 0.29
C ARG A 17 8.57 12.22 -1.00
N LYS A 18 8.14 10.97 -1.16
CA LYS A 18 7.42 10.50 -2.36
C LYS A 18 5.92 10.75 -2.29
N THR A 19 5.34 10.61 -1.10
CA THR A 19 3.88 10.67 -0.88
C THR A 19 3.41 12.04 -0.41
N GLY A 20 4.30 12.85 0.18
CA GLY A 20 3.94 14.05 0.92
C GLY A 20 3.26 13.76 2.26
N MET A 21 3.26 12.51 2.74
CA MET A 21 2.57 12.06 3.94
C MET A 21 3.50 11.23 4.84
N HIS A 22 3.50 11.53 6.13
CA HIS A 22 4.14 10.67 7.12
C HIS A 22 3.26 9.45 7.41
N LEU A 23 3.58 8.33 6.76
CA LEU A 23 2.79 7.09 6.85
C LEU A 23 2.91 6.43 8.23
N TYR A 24 1.80 5.88 8.72
CA TYR A 24 1.80 4.97 9.85
C TYR A 24 2.60 3.71 9.50
N SER A 25 3.35 3.16 10.47
CA SER A 25 4.19 1.97 10.30
C SER A 25 3.36 0.68 10.27
N GLY A 26 2.44 0.60 9.31
CA GLY A 26 1.51 -0.51 9.13
C GLY A 26 0.68 -0.33 7.87
N THR A 27 0.16 -1.44 7.38
CA THR A 27 -0.72 -1.48 6.21
C THR A 27 -2.01 -2.22 6.55
N LEU A 28 -3.09 -1.84 5.90
CA LEU A 28 -4.33 -2.60 5.89
C LEU A 28 -4.35 -3.48 4.65
N ASN A 29 -4.34 -4.80 4.85
CA ASN A 29 -4.51 -5.75 3.76
C ASN A 29 -5.99 -5.82 3.38
N LEU A 30 -6.28 -5.68 2.09
CA LEU A 30 -7.62 -5.83 1.53
C LEU A 30 -7.59 -6.92 0.46
N GLU A 31 -8.58 -7.80 0.51
CA GLU A 31 -8.82 -8.79 -0.53
C GLU A 31 -9.88 -8.26 -1.49
N LEU A 32 -9.50 -8.12 -2.75
CA LEU A 32 -10.39 -7.71 -3.83
C LEU A 32 -11.20 -8.93 -4.32
N PRO A 33 -12.48 -8.73 -4.73
CA PRO A 33 -13.29 -9.79 -5.32
C PRO A 33 -12.67 -10.38 -6.59
N GLU A 34 -11.99 -9.53 -7.38
CA GLU A 34 -11.29 -9.90 -8.60
C GLU A 34 -9.92 -9.21 -8.64
N SER A 35 -8.96 -9.78 -9.38
CA SER A 35 -7.67 -9.14 -9.60
C SER A 35 -7.80 -8.05 -10.65
N ASP A 36 -7.89 -6.79 -10.23
CA ASP A 36 -7.81 -5.66 -11.14
C ASP A 36 -6.36 -5.27 -11.46
N SER A 37 -6.15 -4.79 -12.69
CA SER A 37 -4.87 -4.17 -13.06
C SER A 37 -4.82 -2.76 -12.48
N LEU A 38 -3.66 -2.36 -11.95
CA LEU A 38 -3.47 -1.00 -11.45
C LEU A 38 -3.76 0.04 -12.54
N PRO A 39 -4.25 1.24 -12.15
CA PRO A 39 -4.35 2.34 -13.10
C PRO A 39 -2.98 2.68 -13.69
N PRO A 40 -2.94 3.21 -14.92
CA PRO A 40 -1.69 3.56 -15.58
C PRO A 40 -0.97 4.69 -14.82
N ASN A 41 0.35 4.58 -14.68
CA ASN A 41 1.28 5.55 -14.04
C ASN A 41 1.24 5.63 -12.49
N PRO A 42 1.54 4.55 -11.75
CA PRO A 42 1.78 4.64 -10.31
C PRO A 42 3.00 5.53 -9.99
N LEU A 43 2.99 6.18 -8.82
CA LEU A 43 4.23 6.73 -8.25
C LEU A 43 5.15 5.56 -7.92
N ARG A 44 6.37 5.53 -8.46
CA ARG A 44 7.28 4.38 -8.30
C ARG A 44 8.56 4.78 -7.57
N PRO A 45 8.69 4.51 -6.27
CA PRO A 45 9.98 4.41 -5.63
C PRO A 45 10.75 3.18 -6.15
N GLU A 46 11.85 3.47 -6.82
CA GLU A 46 12.73 2.42 -7.33
C GLU A 46 13.63 1.90 -6.22
N ALA A 47 13.89 0.59 -6.23
CA ALA A 47 14.76 -0.08 -5.26
C ALA A 47 16.11 0.63 -5.05
N HIS A 48 16.68 1.19 -6.13
CA HIS A 48 17.98 1.87 -6.08
C HIS A 48 17.96 3.19 -5.29
N GLU A 49 16.80 3.82 -5.09
CA GLU A 49 16.69 5.11 -4.40
C GLU A 49 16.90 4.98 -2.88
N TYR A 50 16.82 3.77 -2.34
CA TYR A 50 16.98 3.47 -0.91
C TYR A 50 17.89 2.26 -0.65
N GLY A 51 18.67 1.84 -1.66
CA GLY A 51 19.58 0.69 -1.54
C GLY A 51 18.87 -0.66 -1.36
N GLY A 52 17.58 -0.73 -1.70
CA GLY A 52 16.75 -1.93 -1.61
C GLY A 52 16.89 -2.86 -2.82
N ARG A 53 16.12 -3.96 -2.80
CA ARG A 53 16.07 -4.97 -3.88
C ARG A 53 14.69 -5.12 -4.53
N VAL A 54 13.69 -4.41 -4.02
CA VAL A 54 12.29 -4.51 -4.44
C VAL A 54 11.86 -3.11 -4.83
N SER A 55 11.24 -2.91 -5.99
CA SER A 55 10.55 -1.64 -6.27
C SER A 55 9.10 -1.77 -5.82
N VAL A 56 8.53 -0.63 -5.38
CA VAL A 56 7.16 -0.55 -4.87
C VAL A 56 6.41 0.43 -5.75
N ASN A 57 5.24 0.03 -6.22
CA ASN A 57 4.24 0.91 -6.80
C ASN A 57 3.41 1.51 -5.68
N ILE A 58 3.27 2.84 -5.71
CA ILE A 58 2.48 3.66 -4.81
C ILE A 58 1.38 4.31 -5.65
N VAL A 59 0.13 3.99 -5.38
CA VAL A 59 -1.02 4.57 -6.07
C VAL A 59 -1.82 5.40 -5.07
N PRO A 60 -1.94 6.73 -5.24
CA PRO A 60 -2.83 7.54 -4.43
C PRO A 60 -4.27 7.05 -4.54
N CYS A 61 -4.95 6.93 -3.40
CA CYS A 61 -6.33 6.50 -3.32
C CYS A 61 -7.06 7.22 -2.16
N LEU A 62 -8.35 6.97 -2.04
CA LEU A 62 -9.13 7.34 -0.87
C LEU A 62 -9.64 6.07 -0.18
N ILE A 63 -9.50 6.01 1.13
CA ILE A 63 -10.12 4.97 1.97
C ILE A 63 -10.99 5.68 2.99
N LEU A 64 -12.29 5.35 3.01
CA LEU A 64 -13.25 5.99 3.92
C LEU A 64 -13.21 7.54 3.85
N GLY A 65 -13.04 8.08 2.63
CA GLY A 65 -12.93 9.52 2.36
C GLY A 65 -11.59 10.17 2.77
N ARG A 66 -10.59 9.39 3.19
CA ARG A 66 -9.27 9.87 3.61
C ARG A 66 -8.20 9.59 2.56
N PRO A 67 -7.27 10.53 2.30
CA PRO A 67 -6.08 10.27 1.49
C PRO A 67 -5.26 9.07 2.00
N ALA A 68 -4.97 8.15 1.09
CA ALA A 68 -4.21 6.96 1.35
C ALA A 68 -3.40 6.56 0.12
N PHE A 69 -2.64 5.49 0.27
CA PHE A 69 -1.81 4.93 -0.79
C PHE A 69 -1.97 3.43 -0.84
N LEU A 70 -2.26 2.90 -2.01
CA LEU A 70 -2.14 1.49 -2.32
C LEU A 70 -0.68 1.18 -2.62
N LEU A 71 -0.14 0.17 -1.93
CA LEU A 71 1.22 -0.32 -2.08
C LEU A 71 1.22 -1.71 -2.72
N LEU A 72 1.99 -1.86 -3.80
CA LEU A 72 2.21 -3.15 -4.45
C LEU A 72 3.68 -3.29 -4.83
N THR A 73 4.25 -4.47 -4.69
CA THR A 73 5.58 -4.75 -5.25
C THR A 73 5.47 -5.05 -6.75
N ASP A 74 6.54 -4.81 -7.51
CA ASP A 74 6.62 -5.22 -8.93
C ASP A 74 6.25 -6.70 -9.12
N GLN A 75 6.68 -7.56 -8.19
CA GLN A 75 6.40 -9.00 -8.24
C GLN A 75 4.91 -9.30 -8.08
N ASN A 76 4.23 -8.62 -7.14
CA ASN A 76 2.77 -8.75 -7.00
C ASN A 76 2.06 -8.22 -8.24
N GLU A 77 2.51 -7.09 -8.80
CA GLU A 77 1.94 -6.52 -10.02
C GLU A 77 2.01 -7.51 -11.19
N ILE A 78 3.16 -8.15 -11.45
CA ILE A 78 3.31 -9.12 -12.55
C ILE A 78 2.81 -10.54 -12.20
N GLY A 79 2.27 -10.74 -11.00
CA GLY A 79 1.69 -12.03 -10.56
C GLY A 79 2.72 -13.12 -10.23
N THR A 80 3.99 -12.74 -10.02
CA THR A 80 5.07 -13.65 -9.59
C THR A 80 5.42 -13.49 -8.11
N GLY A 81 4.73 -12.58 -7.42
CA GLY A 81 4.89 -12.34 -6.00
C GLY A 81 4.40 -13.49 -5.14
N HIS A 82 4.74 -13.43 -3.85
CA HIS A 82 4.35 -14.45 -2.86
C HIS A 82 2.84 -14.48 -2.59
N HIS A 83 2.07 -13.51 -3.09
CA HIS A 83 0.65 -13.34 -2.80
C HIS A 83 -0.20 -13.27 -4.06
N PRO A 84 -1.47 -13.72 -3.99
CA PRO A 84 -2.45 -13.53 -5.04
C PRO A 84 -2.58 -12.05 -5.42
N ARG A 85 -2.80 -11.78 -6.71
CA ARG A 85 -2.94 -10.41 -7.26
C ARG A 85 -4.11 -9.62 -6.68
N ASN A 86 -5.10 -10.29 -6.09
CA ASN A 86 -6.24 -9.64 -5.47
C ASN A 86 -5.97 -9.19 -4.03
N LEU A 87 -4.79 -9.45 -3.46
CA LEU A 87 -4.41 -8.93 -2.14
C LEU A 87 -3.60 -7.63 -2.29
N ILE A 88 -4.19 -6.52 -1.88
CA ILE A 88 -3.57 -5.20 -1.88
C ILE A 88 -3.28 -4.71 -0.47
N GLU A 89 -2.31 -3.81 -0.33
CA GLU A 89 -1.97 -3.19 0.96
C GLU A 89 -2.23 -1.69 0.91
N ILE A 90 -2.99 -1.15 1.88
CA ILE A 90 -3.29 0.28 1.99
C ILE A 90 -2.49 0.90 3.15
N ALA A 91 -1.79 2.00 2.88
CA ALA A 91 -1.09 2.81 3.87
C ALA A 91 -1.68 4.23 3.95
N THR A 92 -1.73 4.80 5.15
CA THR A 92 -2.14 6.19 5.40
C THR A 92 -1.44 6.70 6.66
N ASP A 93 -1.79 7.89 7.13
CA ASP A 93 -1.19 8.56 8.29
C ASP A 93 -1.58 7.94 9.66
N LEU A 94 -2.43 6.89 9.66
CA LEU A 94 -2.95 6.27 10.88
C LEU A 94 -3.17 4.76 10.77
N GLY A 95 -3.23 4.10 11.94
CA GLY A 95 -3.62 2.71 12.06
C GLY A 95 -5.13 2.51 11.84
N LEU A 96 -5.51 2.11 10.61
CA LEU A 96 -6.91 2.02 10.18
C LEU A 96 -7.77 1.08 11.04
N ARG A 97 -7.21 -0.04 11.50
CA ARG A 97 -7.93 -1.01 12.35
C ARG A 97 -8.37 -0.39 13.66
N ASP A 98 -7.48 0.30 14.35
CA ASP A 98 -7.79 0.91 15.64
C ASP A 98 -8.70 2.13 15.48
N ALA A 99 -8.42 2.97 14.46
CA ALA A 99 -9.18 4.19 14.22
C ALA A 99 -10.64 3.94 13.81
N TYR A 100 -10.90 2.87 13.06
CA TYR A 100 -12.23 2.53 12.55
C TYR A 100 -12.80 1.22 13.14
N SER A 101 -12.12 0.64 14.13
CA SER A 101 -12.51 -0.63 14.78
C SER A 101 -12.69 -1.81 13.81
N LEU A 102 -11.88 -1.84 12.74
CA LEU A 102 -11.99 -2.84 11.67
C LEU A 102 -11.51 -4.22 12.09
N ARG A 103 -12.22 -5.23 11.60
CA ARG A 103 -11.93 -6.65 11.80
C ARG A 103 -11.75 -7.36 10.46
N ASP A 104 -11.16 -8.55 10.52
CA ASP A 104 -11.03 -9.37 9.32
C ASP A 104 -12.41 -9.75 8.78
N GLY A 105 -12.61 -9.55 7.48
CA GLY A 105 -13.88 -9.77 6.80
C GLY A 105 -14.81 -8.56 6.77
N ASP A 106 -14.47 -7.45 7.43
CA ASP A 106 -15.24 -6.21 7.30
C ASP A 106 -15.10 -5.64 5.88
N PRO A 107 -16.22 -5.30 5.20
CA PRO A 107 -16.17 -4.68 3.89
C PRO A 107 -15.68 -3.24 4.00
N ILE A 108 -14.75 -2.86 3.12
CA ILE A 108 -14.20 -1.51 3.02
C ILE A 108 -14.19 -1.08 1.56
N GLU A 109 -14.62 0.16 1.33
CA GLU A 109 -14.53 0.80 0.02
C GLU A 109 -13.24 1.62 -0.09
N VAL A 110 -12.58 1.45 -1.22
CA VAL A 110 -11.40 2.22 -1.62
C VAL A 110 -11.68 2.81 -2.99
N GLU A 111 -11.49 4.11 -3.12
CA GLU A 111 -11.65 4.83 -4.38
C GLU A 111 -10.25 5.06 -4.98
N ILE A 112 -10.09 4.68 -6.25
CA ILE A 112 -8.88 4.95 -7.01
C ILE A 112 -9.28 5.90 -8.15
N PRO A 113 -8.65 7.09 -8.25
CA PRO A 113 -8.98 8.09 -9.28
C PRO A 113 -8.54 7.68 -10.69
#